data_AF-A0A8K0P280-F1
#
_entry.id   AF-A0A8K0P280-F1
#
_cell.length_a   1.000
_cell.length_b   1.000
_cell.length_c   1.000
_cell.angle_alpha   90.00
_cell.angle_beta   90.00
_cell.angle_gamma   90.00
#
_symmetry.space_group_name_H-M   'P 1'
#
loop_
_entity.id
_entity.type
_entity.pdbx_description
1 polymer ?
#
loop_
_entity_poly.entity_id
_entity_poly.type
_entity_poly.pdbx_seq_one_letter_code
_entity_poly.pdbx_strand_id
1 'polypeptide(L)'
;MRGLFKDRNKHGHNLLDTLRLEDEIGFRNFVRMSPVDFECLLEMVGPRISKKETNFRVPFSATNRLAVTLRFLASGDSYRYKTHVYIQNF
;
A
#
# COMPACT_ATOMS: atom_id res chain seq x y z
N MET A 1 -4.67 16.21 -9.21
CA MET A 1 -4.61 14.90 -8.51
C MET A 1 -5.38 13.89 -9.36
N ARG A 2 -4.67 13.03 -10.12
CA ARG A 2 -5.28 12.08 -11.07
C ARG A 2 -5.89 10.89 -10.32
N GLY A 3 -7.05 10.45 -10.77
CA GLY A 3 -7.95 9.50 -10.11
C GLY A 3 -7.45 8.05 -9.99
N LEU A 4 -6.34 7.84 -9.29
CA LEU A 4 -5.69 6.55 -9.03
C LEU A 4 -6.49 5.59 -8.11
N PHE A 5 -7.71 5.94 -7.71
CA PHE A 5 -8.50 5.15 -6.75
C PHE A 5 -9.84 4.65 -7.26
N LYS A 6 -10.18 4.84 -8.55
CA LYS A 6 -11.54 4.61 -9.04
C LYS A 6 -11.90 3.13 -9.27
N ASP A 7 -10.93 2.22 -9.37
CA ASP A 7 -11.21 0.80 -9.67
C ASP A 7 -10.45 -0.19 -8.78
N ARG A 8 -10.83 -0.22 -7.49
CA ARG A 8 -10.26 -1.11 -6.49
C ARG A 8 -10.53 -2.60 -6.75
N ASN A 9 -11.54 -2.93 -7.56
CA ASN A 9 -12.01 -4.31 -7.74
C ASN A 9 -11.46 -5.03 -8.97
N LYS A 10 -10.74 -4.34 -9.86
CA LYS A 10 -10.18 -4.95 -11.09
C LYS A 10 -8.64 -4.98 -11.12
N HIS A 11 -7.97 -4.08 -10.37
CA HIS A 11 -6.50 -3.90 -10.45
C HIS A 11 -5.78 -3.86 -9.09
N GLY A 12 -6.45 -4.22 -7.98
CA GLY A 12 -5.81 -4.21 -6.66
C GLY A 12 -4.58 -5.13 -6.56
N HIS A 13 -4.46 -6.10 -7.46
CA HIS A 13 -3.30 -6.99 -7.57
C HIS A 13 -2.12 -6.42 -8.37
N ASN A 14 -2.32 -5.35 -9.17
CA ASN A 14 -1.34 -4.88 -10.16
C ASN A 14 -0.91 -3.42 -9.99
N LEU A 15 -1.44 -2.67 -9.02
CA LEU A 15 -1.13 -1.23 -8.90
C LEU A 15 0.38 -0.98 -8.73
N LEU A 16 1.07 -1.76 -7.91
CA LEU A 16 2.51 -1.60 -7.70
C LEU A 16 3.32 -1.93 -8.94
N ASP A 17 2.92 -2.96 -9.67
CA ASP A 17 3.59 -3.37 -10.91
C ASP A 17 3.36 -2.32 -12.00
N THR A 18 2.12 -1.80 -12.13
CA THR A 18 1.81 -0.68 -13.03
C THR A 18 2.63 0.56 -12.66
N LEU A 19 2.69 0.94 -11.38
CA LEU A 19 3.50 2.09 -10.95
C LEU A 19 4.99 1.84 -11.21
N ARG A 20 5.48 0.63 -10.99
CA ARG A 20 6.89 0.29 -11.24
C ARG A 20 7.25 0.37 -12.72
N LEU A 21 6.36 -0.04 -13.62
CA LEU A 21 6.61 -0.10 -15.06
C LEU A 21 6.32 1.22 -15.78
N GLU A 22 5.29 1.95 -15.34
CA GLU A 22 4.76 3.11 -16.08
C GLU A 22 5.02 4.46 -15.38
N ASP A 23 5.25 4.48 -14.07
CA ASP A 23 5.37 5.71 -13.27
C ASP A 23 6.31 5.56 -12.07
N GLU A 24 7.63 5.56 -12.32
CA GLU A 24 8.64 5.42 -11.26
C GLU A 24 8.50 6.51 -10.18
N ILE A 25 8.08 7.72 -10.57
CA ILE A 25 7.82 8.83 -9.64
C ILE A 25 6.62 8.49 -8.74
N GLY A 26 5.54 7.97 -9.33
CA GLY A 26 4.38 7.46 -8.62
C GLY A 26 4.73 6.31 -7.66
N PHE A 27 5.58 5.37 -8.09
CA PHE A 27 6.08 4.30 -7.24
C PHE A 27 6.85 4.86 -6.03
N ARG A 28 7.85 5.72 -6.26
CA ARG A 28 8.62 6.37 -5.19
C ARG A 28 7.73 7.20 -4.28
N ASN A 29 6.71 7.88 -4.80
CA ASN A 29 5.73 8.60 -3.98
C ASN A 29 4.82 7.66 -3.18
N PHE A 30 4.58 6.45 -3.67
CA PHE A 30 3.76 5.45 -3.02
C PHE A 30 4.49 4.81 -1.83
N VAL A 31 5.68 4.25 -2.06
CA VAL A 31 6.45 3.50 -1.04
C VAL A 31 7.58 4.29 -0.36
N ARG A 32 7.89 5.51 -0.84
CA ARG A 32 8.98 6.38 -0.36
C ARG A 32 10.39 5.78 -0.45
N MET A 33 10.61 4.87 -1.39
CA MET A 33 11.92 4.27 -1.67
C MET A 33 12.04 3.92 -3.15
N SER A 34 13.26 3.59 -3.60
CA SER A 34 13.47 3.11 -4.96
C SER A 34 12.89 1.69 -5.14
N PRO A 35 12.59 1.27 -6.37
CA PRO A 35 12.20 -0.11 -6.65
C PRO A 35 13.24 -1.14 -6.19
N VAL A 36 14.54 -0.79 -6.28
CA VAL A 36 15.64 -1.68 -5.88
C VAL A 36 15.65 -1.89 -4.37
N ASP A 37 15.51 -0.82 -3.58
CA ASP A 37 15.45 -0.92 -2.12
C ASP A 37 14.22 -1.68 -1.66
N PHE A 38 13.09 -1.49 -2.36
CA PHE A 38 11.86 -2.21 -2.09
C PHE A 38 12.02 -3.72 -2.30
N GLU A 39 12.64 -4.15 -3.40
CA GLU A 39 12.91 -5.58 -3.66
C GLU A 39 13.86 -6.17 -2.62
N CYS A 40 14.96 -5.47 -2.29
CA CYS A 40 15.89 -5.93 -1.26
C CYS A 40 15.18 -6.11 0.09
N LEU A 41 14.31 -5.17 0.47
CA LEU A 41 13.52 -5.28 1.68
C LEU A 41 12.53 -6.45 1.59
N LEU A 42 11.87 -6.62 0.46
CA LEU A 42 10.92 -7.71 0.21
C LEU A 42 11.59 -9.09 0.31
N GLU A 43 12.82 -9.25 -0.17
CA GLU A 43 13.57 -10.50 -0.02
C GLU A 43 13.84 -10.83 1.46
N MET A 44 14.18 -9.81 2.27
CA MET A 44 14.47 -9.98 3.70
C MET A 44 13.23 -10.25 4.55
N VAL A 45 12.10 -9.58 4.27
CA VAL A 45 10.88 -9.66 5.10
C VAL A 45 9.82 -10.57 4.53
N GLY A 46 9.85 -10.82 3.22
CA GLY A 46 8.87 -11.61 2.46
C GLY A 46 8.56 -12.96 3.09
N PRO A 47 9.57 -13.77 3.48
CA PRO A 47 9.33 -15.05 4.15
C PRO A 47 8.57 -14.91 5.49
N ARG A 48 8.75 -13.79 6.20
CA ARG A 48 8.14 -13.54 7.52
C ARG A 48 6.72 -12.98 7.43
N ILE A 49 6.44 -12.20 6.38
CA ILE A 49 5.14 -11.56 6.18
C ILE A 49 4.24 -12.34 5.23
N SER A 50 4.70 -13.45 4.66
CA SER A 50 3.89 -14.32 3.81
C SER A 50 2.85 -15.08 4.64
N LYS A 51 1.58 -14.95 4.28
CA LYS A 51 0.48 -15.73 4.86
C LYS A 51 0.24 -16.98 4.03
N LYS A 52 -0.04 -18.08 4.73
CA LYS A 52 -0.49 -19.32 4.11
C LYS A 52 -1.84 -19.12 3.45
N GLU A 53 -2.01 -19.69 2.27
CA GLU A 53 -3.31 -19.86 1.62
C GLU A 53 -4.27 -20.63 2.55
N THR A 54 -5.50 -20.14 2.65
CA THR A 54 -6.56 -20.82 3.42
C THR A 54 -7.84 -20.86 2.59
N ASN A 55 -8.74 -21.81 2.88
CA ASN A 55 -9.99 -21.97 2.14
C ASN A 55 -10.97 -20.79 2.28
N PHE A 56 -10.69 -19.83 3.17
CA PHE A 56 -11.57 -18.69 3.42
C PHE A 56 -11.30 -17.51 2.47
N ARG A 57 -10.04 -17.28 2.08
CA ARG A 57 -9.64 -16.17 1.20
C ARG A 57 -8.19 -16.33 0.70
N VAL A 58 -7.95 -15.96 -0.55
CA VAL A 58 -6.60 -15.72 -1.09
C VAL A 58 -5.93 -14.58 -0.29
N PRO A 59 -4.84 -14.84 0.44
CA PRO A 59 -4.08 -13.84 1.15
C PRO A 59 -3.47 -12.83 0.17
N PHE A 60 -3.35 -11.59 0.60
CA PHE A 60 -2.54 -10.61 -0.13
C PHE A 60 -1.11 -11.15 -0.34
N SER A 61 -0.45 -10.80 -1.43
CA SER A 61 0.97 -11.15 -1.61
C SER A 61 1.84 -10.43 -0.56
N ALA A 62 3.05 -10.96 -0.32
CA ALA A 62 4.04 -10.29 0.53
C ALA A 62 4.37 -8.88 0.01
N THR A 63 4.47 -8.73 -1.32
CA THR A 63 4.67 -7.46 -2.03
C THR A 63 3.61 -6.43 -1.65
N ASN A 64 2.32 -6.79 -1.79
CA ASN A 64 1.22 -5.89 -1.48
C ASN A 64 1.16 -5.54 0.00
N ARG A 65 1.44 -6.50 0.88
CA ARG A 65 1.54 -6.24 2.32
C ARG A 65 2.64 -5.24 2.64
N LEU A 66 3.84 -5.46 2.13
CA LEU A 66 4.97 -4.57 2.36
C LEU A 66 4.68 -3.15 1.87
N ALA A 67 4.16 -3.01 0.66
CA ALA A 67 3.84 -1.71 0.09
C ALA A 67 2.76 -0.93 0.86
N VAL A 68 1.70 -1.61 1.32
CA VAL A 68 0.67 -0.97 2.17
C VAL A 68 1.27 -0.54 3.50
N THR A 69 2.11 -1.37 4.12
CA THR A 69 2.81 -1.03 5.36
C THR A 69 3.72 0.18 5.17
N LEU A 70 4.53 0.19 4.10
CA LEU A 70 5.41 1.32 3.79
C LEU A 70 4.61 2.60 3.51
N ARG A 71 3.51 2.50 2.76
CA ARG A 71 2.60 3.63 2.53
C ARG A 71 2.03 4.18 3.83
N PHE A 72 1.65 3.31 4.76
CA PHE A 72 1.17 3.70 6.08
C PHE A 72 2.27 4.41 6.88
N LEU A 73 3.46 3.80 6.99
CA LEU A 73 4.60 4.39 7.71
C LEU A 73 5.03 5.73 7.11
N ALA A 74 5.05 5.82 5.78
CA ALA A 74 5.38 7.03 5.02
C ALA A 74 4.36 8.16 5.17
N SER A 75 3.10 7.84 5.46
CA SER A 75 2.06 8.85 5.59
C SER A 75 2.16 9.61 6.92
N GLY A 76 2.90 9.07 7.91
CA GLY A 76 3.04 9.68 9.23
C GLY A 76 1.72 9.81 10.00
N ASP A 77 0.64 9.20 9.49
CA ASP A 77 -0.65 9.14 10.16
C ASP A 77 -0.50 8.20 11.37
N SER A 78 -0.06 8.75 12.49
CA SER A 78 -0.60 8.35 13.79
C SER A 78 -2.12 8.26 13.61
N TYR A 79 -2.79 7.25 14.19
CA TYR A 79 -4.25 7.18 14.26
C TYR A 79 -4.83 8.43 14.95
N ARG A 80 -4.77 9.59 14.28
CA ARG A 80 -5.48 10.80 14.63
C ARG A 80 -6.88 10.49 14.19
N TYR A 81 -7.64 9.95 15.13
CA TYR A 81 -9.09 9.99 15.12
C TYR A 81 -9.50 11.34 14.49
N LYS A 82 -10.01 11.32 13.26
CA LYS A 82 -10.58 12.53 12.65
C LYS A 82 -11.92 12.77 13.33
N THR A 83 -11.95 13.15 14.59
CA THR A 83 -13.13 13.78 15.18
C THR A 83 -13.05 15.27 14.88
N HIS A 84 -13.57 15.66 13.72
CA HIS A 84 -13.99 17.03 13.52
C HIS A 84 -15.52 17.04 13.68
N VAL A 85 -15.93 17.26 14.94
CA VAL A 85 -17.00 18.20 15.33
C VAL A 85 -18.29 18.15 14.51
N TYR A 86 -19.23 17.28 14.91
CA TYR A 86 -20.67 17.59 14.84
C TYR A 86 -21.05 18.40 16.09
N ILE A 87 -20.56 19.63 16.19
CA ILE A 87 -21.09 20.63 17.13
C ILE A 87 -20.93 22.02 16.50
N GLN A 88 -21.79 22.29 15.53
CA GLN A 88 -22.35 23.62 15.29
C GLN A 88 -23.86 23.34 15.36
N ASN A 89 -24.39 23.41 16.58
CA ASN A 89 -25.18 24.53 17.11
C ASN A 89 -26.67 24.36 16.79
N PHE A 90 -27.48 24.64 17.83
CA PHE A 90 -28.94 24.57 17.93
C PHE A 90 -29.70 25.07 16.71
#